data_AF-A0A1I5XCK3-F1
#
_entry.id   AF-A0A1I5XCK3-F1
#
_cell.length_a   1.000
_cell.length_b   1.000
_cell.length_c   1.000
_cell.angle_alpha   90.00
_cell.angle_beta   90.00
_cell.angle_gamma   90.00
#
_symmetry.space_group_name_H-M   'P 1'
#
loop_
_entity.id
_entity.type
_entity.pdbx_description
1 polymer ?
#
loop_
_entity_poly.entity_id
_entity_poly.type
_entity_poly.pdbx_seq_one_letter_code
_entity_poly.pdbx_strand_id
1 'polypeptide(L)'
;MAALVRRQVDTAPPPRGPLLIESAAAAESEDHSGSEHALGAAENAKQAEGSDERDLDDTALVLTAVADSDLLNGETHVSAAALLGLMCEQHKWPAGPKGYQRLSTALASARVIGAPVTVGTKKVKSYPAERLQRAIDKRR
;
A
#
# COMPACT_ATOMS: atom_id res chain seq x y z
N MET A 1 -35.46 -16.81 -55.45
CA MET A 1 -35.31 -16.74 -53.97
C MET A 1 -36.62 -16.23 -53.39
N ALA A 2 -37.08 -16.78 -52.27
CA ALA A 2 -38.43 -16.52 -51.73
C ALA A 2 -38.53 -15.18 -50.96
N ALA A 3 -39.76 -14.74 -50.71
CA ALA A 3 -40.13 -13.40 -50.22
C ALA A 3 -40.39 -13.34 -48.69
N LEU A 4 -41.03 -12.24 -48.25
CA LEU A 4 -41.70 -12.02 -46.94
C LEU A 4 -40.73 -11.74 -45.74
N VAL A 5 -41.02 -10.90 -44.72
CA VAL A 5 -42.18 -10.04 -44.35
C VAL A 5 -41.67 -8.74 -43.66
N ARG A 6 -42.43 -7.64 -43.75
CA ARG A 6 -42.29 -6.41 -42.93
C ARG A 6 -42.71 -6.62 -41.48
N ARG A 7 -42.03 -6.03 -40.49
CA ARG A 7 -42.71 -5.64 -39.23
C ARG A 7 -42.07 -4.43 -38.53
N GLN A 8 -42.79 -3.31 -38.54
CA GLN A 8 -42.67 -2.29 -37.49
C GLN A 8 -43.12 -2.91 -36.17
N VAL A 9 -42.43 -2.55 -35.09
CA VAL A 9 -42.95 -2.62 -33.72
C VAL A 9 -42.54 -1.33 -33.03
N ASP A 10 -43.48 -0.39 -32.99
CA ASP A 10 -43.49 0.70 -32.01
C ASP A 10 -44.06 0.09 -30.71
N THR A 11 -43.33 0.22 -29.58
CA THR A 11 -43.85 -0.17 -28.27
C THR A 11 -43.40 0.80 -27.18
N ALA A 12 -44.28 1.74 -26.87
CA ALA A 12 -44.46 2.32 -25.53
C ALA A 12 -45.88 1.96 -25.03
N PRO A 13 -46.30 2.24 -23.77
CA PRO A 13 -45.60 2.34 -22.47
C PRO A 13 -46.25 1.27 -21.50
N PRO A 14 -46.76 1.48 -20.26
CA PRO A 14 -46.48 2.46 -19.19
C PRO A 14 -46.03 1.86 -17.80
N PRO A 15 -46.82 1.68 -16.68
CA PRO A 15 -46.28 2.04 -15.35
C PRO A 15 -46.53 1.07 -14.15
N ARG A 16 -45.94 1.36 -12.96
CA ARG A 16 -46.63 1.48 -11.62
C ARG A 16 -45.73 1.39 -10.35
N GLY A 17 -45.53 2.53 -9.65
CA GLY A 17 -45.46 2.67 -8.18
C GLY A 17 -44.22 2.15 -7.41
N PRO A 18 -44.09 2.44 -6.09
CA PRO A 18 -45.00 3.18 -5.20
C PRO A 18 -44.56 4.63 -4.86
N LEU A 19 -45.37 5.30 -4.02
CA LEU A 19 -45.32 6.73 -3.66
C LEU A 19 -44.43 7.02 -2.43
N LEU A 20 -43.76 8.18 -2.40
CA LEU A 20 -43.32 8.85 -1.16
C LEU A 20 -43.67 10.36 -1.18
N ILE A 21 -44.94 10.58 -0.83
CA ILE A 21 -45.59 11.70 -0.12
C ILE A 21 -44.77 12.97 0.20
N GLU A 22 -45.41 14.13 -0.05
CA GLU A 22 -45.04 15.47 0.42
C GLU A 22 -45.18 15.68 1.95
N SER A 23 -44.26 16.42 2.56
CA SER A 23 -44.43 17.29 3.75
C SER A 23 -43.10 18.00 4.05
N ALA A 24 -43.01 19.30 4.33
CA ALA A 24 -43.98 20.39 4.28
C ALA A 24 -43.22 21.72 4.01
N ALA A 25 -43.93 22.81 3.70
CA ALA A 25 -43.33 24.09 3.33
C ALA A 25 -43.13 25.07 4.51
N ALA A 26 -42.18 26.00 4.32
CA ALA A 26 -42.09 27.35 4.89
C ALA A 26 -41.92 27.56 6.42
N ALA A 27 -40.74 28.02 6.80
CA ALA A 27 -40.49 29.23 7.62
C ALA A 27 -39.03 29.67 7.30
N GLU A 28 -38.81 30.83 6.66
CA GLU A 28 -38.50 32.13 7.28
C GLU A 28 -37.04 32.30 7.71
N SER A 29 -36.55 33.53 7.58
CA SER A 29 -35.14 33.94 7.64
C SER A 29 -34.47 33.69 8.99
N GLU A 30 -33.18 33.34 8.99
CA GLU A 30 -32.25 33.89 9.98
C GLU A 30 -30.82 33.98 9.41
N ASP A 31 -30.17 35.12 9.65
CA ASP A 31 -28.83 35.46 9.18
C ASP A 31 -27.76 34.83 10.09
N HIS A 32 -26.94 33.92 9.56
CA HIS A 32 -25.68 33.57 10.21
C HIS A 32 -24.54 33.44 9.19
N SER A 33 -23.79 34.53 9.09
CA SER A 33 -22.39 34.54 8.63
C SER A 33 -21.57 33.43 9.29
N GLY A 34 -20.88 32.61 8.49
CA GLY A 34 -20.14 31.45 9.00
C GLY A 34 -19.52 30.57 7.91
N SER A 35 -18.35 31.02 7.44
CA SER A 35 -17.12 30.22 7.35
C SER A 35 -17.09 28.86 6.61
N GLU A 36 -16.22 28.83 5.58
CA GLU A 36 -15.37 27.72 5.14
C GLU A 36 -15.90 26.26 5.10
N HIS A 37 -16.28 25.82 3.89
CA HIS A 37 -16.25 24.40 3.52
C HIS A 37 -14.80 23.88 3.50
N ALA A 38 -14.30 23.35 4.62
CA ALA A 38 -12.93 22.81 4.70
C ALA A 38 -12.71 21.70 5.75
N LEU A 39 -13.68 20.82 6.02
CA LEU A 39 -13.52 19.72 6.98
C LEU A 39 -13.83 18.34 6.38
N GLY A 40 -12.80 17.73 5.78
CA GLY A 40 -12.84 16.35 5.25
C GLY A 40 -11.48 15.67 5.11
N ALA A 41 -10.42 16.26 5.69
CA ALA A 41 -9.03 15.81 5.53
C ALA A 41 -8.30 15.69 6.87
N ALA A 42 -8.96 15.16 7.90
CA ALA A 42 -8.44 15.10 9.27
C ALA A 42 -8.78 13.81 10.04
N GLU A 43 -8.86 12.65 9.37
CA GLU A 43 -9.08 11.35 10.02
C GLU A 43 -8.03 10.29 9.62
N ASN A 44 -6.75 10.65 9.66
CA ASN A 44 -5.63 9.69 9.51
C ASN A 44 -4.39 10.06 10.36
N ALA A 45 -4.62 10.64 11.54
CA ALA A 45 -3.57 11.11 12.47
C ALA A 45 -3.58 10.40 13.83
N LYS A 46 -4.12 9.17 13.91
CA LYS A 46 -4.17 8.36 15.16
C LYS A 46 -3.64 6.93 14.97
N GLN A 47 -2.57 6.77 14.20
CA GLN A 47 -1.88 5.48 14.06
C GLN A 47 -0.35 5.64 13.97
N ALA A 48 0.22 6.48 14.85
CA ALA A 48 1.66 6.74 14.93
C ALA A 48 2.31 6.27 16.25
N GLU A 49 1.58 6.25 17.37
CA GLU A 49 2.13 6.00 18.73
C GLU A 49 2.53 4.55 19.06
N GLY A 50 2.29 3.58 18.16
CA GLY A 50 2.62 2.16 18.39
C GLY A 50 3.37 1.48 17.24
N SER A 51 3.82 2.27 16.26
CA SER A 51 4.58 1.80 15.09
C SER A 51 6.07 2.07 15.26
N ASP A 52 6.45 3.31 15.59
CA ASP A 52 7.84 3.77 15.60
C ASP A 52 8.80 2.81 16.33
N GLU A 53 8.48 2.41 17.57
CA GLU A 53 9.34 1.54 18.37
C GLU A 53 9.52 0.13 17.79
N ARG A 54 8.45 -0.46 17.21
CA ARG A 54 8.52 -1.80 16.59
C ARG A 54 9.15 -1.77 15.21
N ASP A 55 8.90 -0.71 14.43
CA ASP A 55 9.53 -0.52 13.13
C ASP A 55 11.04 -0.24 13.28
N LEU A 56 11.46 0.43 14.36
CA LEU A 56 12.88 0.57 14.73
C LEU A 56 13.52 -0.77 15.13
N ASP A 57 12.83 -1.60 15.90
CA ASP A 57 13.30 -2.94 16.29
C ASP A 57 13.44 -3.88 15.07
N ASP A 58 12.45 -3.89 14.17
CA ASP A 58 12.53 -4.63 12.91
C ASP A 58 13.66 -4.12 11.99
N THR A 59 13.87 -2.80 11.94
CA THR A 59 14.98 -2.19 11.19
C THR A 59 16.33 -2.63 11.74
N ALA A 60 16.48 -2.55 13.07
CA ALA A 60 17.66 -3.01 13.79
C ALA A 60 17.97 -4.48 13.49
N LEU A 61 16.96 -5.34 13.57
CA LEU A 61 17.06 -6.77 13.45
C LEU A 61 17.37 -7.21 12.00
N VAL A 62 16.80 -6.54 10.98
CA VAL A 62 17.22 -6.72 9.57
C VAL A 62 18.69 -6.36 9.37
N LEU A 63 19.12 -5.20 9.86
CA LEU A 63 20.49 -4.74 9.63
C LEU A 63 21.52 -5.62 10.36
N THR A 64 21.21 -6.11 11.57
CA THR A 64 22.04 -7.11 12.26
C THR A 64 22.11 -8.40 11.47
N ALA A 65 20.98 -9.00 11.06
CA ALA A 65 20.97 -10.25 10.31
C ALA A 65 21.78 -10.13 9.00
N VAL A 66 21.66 -9.02 8.28
CA VAL A 66 22.45 -8.75 7.06
C VAL A 66 23.94 -8.62 7.38
N ALA A 67 24.32 -7.95 8.48
CA ALA A 67 25.71 -7.77 8.89
C ALA A 67 26.40 -9.06 9.35
N ASP A 68 25.65 -10.01 9.91
CA ASP A 68 26.10 -11.36 10.28
C ASP A 68 26.03 -12.35 9.09
N SER A 69 25.60 -11.91 7.90
CA SER A 69 25.46 -12.76 6.71
C SER A 69 26.43 -12.40 5.58
N ASP A 70 26.80 -13.40 4.78
CA ASP A 70 27.56 -13.21 3.54
C ASP A 70 26.77 -12.52 2.39
N LEU A 71 25.53 -12.07 2.61
CA LEU A 71 24.69 -11.48 1.55
C LEU A 71 25.27 -10.21 0.91
N LEU A 72 26.21 -9.52 1.57
CA LEU A 72 26.90 -8.34 1.03
C LEU A 72 28.24 -8.68 0.35
N ASN A 73 28.67 -9.95 0.36
CA ASN A 73 30.02 -10.35 -0.02
C ASN A 73 30.15 -10.45 -1.55
N GLY A 74 30.53 -9.34 -2.19
CA GLY A 74 30.72 -9.24 -3.65
C GLY A 74 29.46 -8.93 -4.47
N GLU A 75 28.27 -8.97 -3.85
CA GLU A 75 26.99 -8.64 -4.47
C GLU A 75 26.79 -7.11 -4.60
N THR A 76 26.36 -6.62 -5.77
CA THR A 76 25.96 -5.20 -5.90
C THR A 76 24.54 -4.95 -5.39
N HIS A 77 23.66 -5.96 -5.42
CA HIS A 77 22.25 -5.86 -5.06
C HIS A 77 21.77 -7.14 -4.37
N VAL A 78 21.27 -7.04 -3.14
CA VAL A 78 20.69 -8.17 -2.43
C VAL A 78 19.20 -8.30 -2.75
N SER A 79 18.76 -9.47 -3.21
CA SER A 79 17.34 -9.67 -3.52
C SER A 79 16.46 -9.63 -2.26
N ALA A 80 15.25 -9.07 -2.38
CA ALA A 80 14.28 -9.07 -1.28
C ALA A 80 13.91 -10.49 -0.82
N ALA A 81 14.00 -11.48 -1.72
CA ALA A 81 13.73 -12.88 -1.42
C ALA A 81 14.83 -13.50 -0.54
N ALA A 82 16.10 -13.19 -0.81
CA ALA A 82 17.22 -13.63 0.01
C ALA A 82 17.14 -13.03 1.42
N LEU A 83 16.89 -11.72 1.51
CA LEU A 83 16.69 -11.03 2.79
C LEU A 83 15.50 -11.61 3.58
N LEU A 84 14.36 -11.85 2.93
CA LEU A 84 13.21 -12.43 3.61
C LEU A 84 13.50 -13.88 4.05
N GLY A 85 14.20 -14.67 3.24
CA GLY A 85 14.61 -16.04 3.58
C GLY A 85 15.49 -16.09 4.83
N LEU A 86 16.55 -15.26 4.87
CA LEU A 86 17.44 -15.11 6.03
C LEU A 86 16.66 -14.79 7.31
N MET A 87 15.72 -13.84 7.22
CA MET A 87 14.93 -13.38 8.37
C MET A 87 13.89 -14.42 8.82
N CYS A 88 13.27 -15.15 7.89
CA CYS A 88 12.40 -16.28 8.21
C CYS A 88 13.16 -17.38 8.97
N GLU A 89 14.40 -17.67 8.57
CA GLU A 89 15.26 -18.67 9.18
C GLU A 89 15.76 -18.26 10.57
N GLN A 90 16.39 -17.09 10.69
CA GLN A 90 17.03 -16.65 11.93
C GLN A 90 16.03 -16.12 12.97
N HIS A 91 14.94 -15.48 12.54
CA HIS A 91 14.08 -14.67 13.41
C HIS A 91 12.59 -15.03 13.33
N LYS A 92 12.23 -16.16 12.71
CA LYS A 92 10.83 -16.63 12.55
C LYS A 92 9.91 -15.57 11.91
N TRP A 93 10.45 -14.74 11.04
CA TRP A 93 9.67 -13.69 10.37
C TRP A 93 8.57 -14.27 9.47
N PRO A 94 7.46 -13.54 9.27
CA PRO A 94 6.34 -14.04 8.47
C PRO A 94 6.74 -14.19 7.00
N ALA A 95 6.55 -15.36 6.41
CA ALA A 95 6.83 -15.59 4.99
C ALA A 95 5.82 -14.89 4.06
N GLY A 96 6.19 -14.77 2.77
CA GLY A 96 5.29 -14.28 1.72
C GLY A 96 4.99 -12.78 1.80
N PRO A 97 3.83 -12.31 1.29
CA PRO A 97 3.55 -10.89 1.09
C PRO A 97 3.67 -10.02 2.36
N LYS A 98 3.24 -10.55 3.52
CA LYS A 98 3.35 -9.85 4.81
C LYS A 98 4.81 -9.64 5.23
N GLY A 99 5.66 -10.64 4.98
CA GLY A 99 7.11 -10.54 5.18
C GLY A 99 7.75 -9.50 4.28
N TYR A 100 7.44 -9.53 2.98
CA TYR A 100 7.94 -8.53 2.04
C TYR A 100 7.50 -7.11 2.39
N GLN A 101 6.29 -6.93 2.91
CA GLN A 101 5.81 -5.64 3.39
C GLN A 101 6.60 -5.18 4.63
N ARG A 102 6.74 -6.03 5.66
CA ARG A 102 7.52 -5.74 6.88
C ARG A 102 8.99 -5.41 6.57
N LEU A 103 9.64 -6.22 5.74
CA LEU A 103 10.99 -5.99 5.22
C LEU A 103 11.10 -4.64 4.49
N SER A 104 10.09 -4.30 3.68
CA SER A 104 10.09 -3.03 2.93
C SER A 104 9.93 -1.82 3.85
N THR A 105 9.11 -1.91 4.91
CA THR A 105 8.96 -0.85 5.91
C THR A 105 10.27 -0.65 6.68
N ALA A 106 10.84 -1.72 7.24
CA ALA A 106 12.09 -1.69 7.98
C ALA A 106 13.25 -1.08 7.16
N LEU A 107 13.40 -1.51 5.90
CA LEU A 107 14.43 -0.95 5.02
C LEU A 107 14.13 0.50 4.58
N ALA A 108 12.87 0.89 4.45
CA ALA A 108 12.50 2.29 4.20
C ALA A 108 12.86 3.19 5.39
N SER A 109 12.66 2.75 6.63
CA SER A 109 13.10 3.44 7.85
C SER A 109 14.63 3.63 7.89
N ALA A 110 15.39 2.62 7.47
CA ALA A 110 16.85 2.73 7.25
C ALA A 110 17.26 3.59 6.04
N ARG A 111 16.31 4.16 5.28
CA ARG A 111 16.52 4.88 4.00
C ARG A 111 17.16 4.02 2.89
N VAL A 112 16.97 2.71 2.96
CA VAL A 112 17.38 1.71 1.95
C VAL A 112 16.19 1.42 1.03
N ILE A 113 16.08 2.20 -0.04
CA ILE A 113 15.01 2.03 -1.04
C ILE A 113 15.36 0.90 -1.99
N GLY A 114 14.45 -0.06 -2.14
CA GLY A 114 14.60 -1.18 -3.08
C GLY A 114 14.33 -0.76 -4.53
N ALA A 115 15.17 -1.21 -5.45
CA ALA A 115 15.04 -1.02 -6.89
C ALA A 115 14.61 -2.33 -7.59
N PRO A 116 13.83 -2.26 -8.69
CA PRO A 116 13.55 -3.43 -9.50
C PRO A 116 14.77 -3.76 -10.38
N VAL A 117 15.45 -4.88 -10.09
CA VAL A 117 16.56 -5.41 -10.88
C VAL A 117 16.04 -6.49 -11.82
N THR A 118 16.49 -6.49 -13.07
CA THR A 118 16.13 -7.54 -14.04
C THR A 118 17.09 -8.72 -13.88
N VAL A 119 16.57 -9.88 -13.50
CA VAL A 119 17.31 -11.15 -13.38
C VAL A 119 16.74 -12.12 -14.41
N GLY A 120 17.51 -12.39 -15.47
CA GLY A 120 17.01 -13.11 -16.64
C GLY A 120 15.85 -12.37 -17.30
N THR A 121 14.66 -12.99 -17.32
CA THR A 121 13.42 -12.40 -17.87
C THR A 121 12.50 -11.76 -16.81
N LYS A 122 12.86 -11.81 -15.52
CA LYS A 122 12.00 -11.36 -14.42
C LYS A 122 12.55 -10.10 -13.75
N LYS A 123 11.67 -9.17 -13.40
CA LYS A 123 12.01 -8.06 -12.50
C LYS A 123 11.84 -8.54 -11.05
N VAL A 124 12.91 -8.46 -10.28
CA VAL A 124 12.96 -8.83 -8.85
C VAL A 124 13.22 -7.55 -8.06
N LYS A 125 12.53 -7.37 -6.92
CA LYS A 125 12.85 -6.28 -6.00
C LYS A 125 14.15 -6.61 -5.29
N SER A 126 15.15 -5.75 -5.40
CA SER A 126 16.46 -5.89 -4.75
C SER A 126 16.87 -4.58 -4.09
N TYR A 127 17.74 -4.66 -3.09
CA TYR A 127 18.23 -3.51 -2.33
C TYR A 127 19.73 -3.34 -2.60
N PRO A 128 20.24 -2.13 -2.89
CA PRO A 128 21.66 -1.94 -3.20
C PRO A 128 22.53 -2.28 -1.99
N ALA A 129 23.56 -3.12 -2.19
CA ALA A 129 24.43 -3.58 -1.12
C ALA A 129 25.15 -2.41 -0.42
N GLU A 130 25.64 -1.41 -1.16
CA GLU A 130 26.23 -0.19 -0.60
C GLU A 130 25.28 0.59 0.31
N ARG A 131 23.97 0.53 0.06
CA ARG A 131 22.95 1.21 0.87
C ARG A 131 22.65 0.43 2.15
N LEU A 132 22.61 -0.90 2.07
CA LEU A 132 22.52 -1.79 3.23
C LEU A 132 23.76 -1.63 4.13
N GLN A 133 24.97 -1.71 3.56
CA GLN A 133 26.23 -1.50 4.26
C GLN A 133 26.26 -0.15 4.97
N ARG A 134 25.96 0.95 4.26
CA ARG A 134 25.88 2.29 4.86
C ARG A 134 24.83 2.40 5.99
N ALA A 135 23.76 1.61 5.96
CA ALA A 135 22.77 1.58 7.04
C ALA A 135 23.28 0.78 8.26
N ILE A 136 24.03 -0.30 8.03
CA ILE A 136 24.74 -1.06 9.08
C ILE A 136 25.81 -0.18 9.76
N ASP A 137 26.66 0.49 8.98
CA ASP A 137 27.75 1.32 9.50
C ASP A 137 27.23 2.51 10.33
N LYS A 138 26.06 3.06 9.98
CA LYS A 138 25.40 4.13 10.76
C LYS A 138 24.84 3.68 12.10
N ARG A 139 24.78 2.37 12.36
CA ARG A 139 24.23 1.78 13.59
C ARG A 139 25.34 1.30 14.55
N ARG A 140 26.60 1.31 14.11
CA ARG A 140 27.79 0.98 14.91
C ARG A 140 28.40 2.25 15.51
#